data_AF-A0A0E4GZH4-F1
#
_entry.id   AF-A0A0E4GZH4-F1
#
_cell.length_a   1.000
_cell.length_b   1.000
_cell.length_c   1.000
_cell.angle_alpha   90.00
_cell.angle_beta   90.00
_cell.angle_gamma   90.00
#
_symmetry.space_group_name_H-M   'P 1'
#
loop_
_entity.id
_entity.type
_entity.pdbx_description
1 polymer ?
#
loop_
_entity_poly.entity_id
_entity_poly.type
_entity_poly.pdbx_seq_one_letter_code
_entity_poly.pdbx_strand_id
1 'polypeptide(L)'
;MSGMIHTMVIGVCEYRLNTEEKDVIDARWIASDAVEKGPICRGRATGDTSNGFPGNYRVQYFGTEDELVGDLDLQIEPVGDAYRLFWRNRSDDVSAPGEIAFEGFGFPTGDQSMVLTYWMAE
;
A
#
# COMPACT_ATOMS: atom_id res chain seq x y z
N MET A 1 13.39 -2.02 25.96
CA MET A 1 12.23 -1.19 26.34
C MET A 1 11.28 -1.21 25.16
N SER A 2 10.20 -1.99 25.25
CA SER A 2 9.18 -2.01 24.19
C SER A 2 8.29 -0.80 24.42
N GLY A 3 8.50 0.25 23.62
CA GLY A 3 7.56 1.34 23.52
C GLY A 3 6.29 0.80 22.86
N MET A 4 5.15 1.02 23.51
CA MET A 4 3.86 0.78 22.87
C MET A 4 3.72 1.79 21.73
N ILE A 5 3.67 1.32 20.49
CA ILE A 5 3.37 2.19 19.35
C ILE A 5 1.88 2.49 19.39
N HIS A 6 1.51 3.73 19.69
CA HIS A 6 0.15 4.23 19.56
C HIS A 6 -0.02 4.87 18.19
N THR A 7 -0.28 4.06 17.18
CA THR A 7 -0.61 4.57 15.84
C THR A 7 -2.06 4.29 15.49
N MET A 8 -2.72 5.24 14.85
CA MET A 8 -4.06 5.05 14.32
C MET A 8 -3.95 4.37 12.96
N VAL A 9 -4.46 3.14 12.87
CA VAL A 9 -4.62 2.44 11.59
C VAL A 9 -5.58 3.24 10.72
N ILE A 10 -5.15 3.54 9.49
CA ILE A 10 -5.95 4.27 8.50
C ILE A 10 -6.84 3.32 7.71
N GLY A 11 -6.38 2.09 7.47
CA GLY A 11 -7.15 1.14 6.69
C GLY A 11 -6.50 -0.22 6.54
N VAL A 12 -7.15 -1.05 5.74
CA VAL A 12 -6.64 -2.35 5.31
C VAL A 12 -6.63 -2.42 3.79
N CYS A 13 -5.66 -3.15 3.26
CA CYS A 13 -5.50 -3.35 1.83
C CYS A 13 -5.13 -4.79 1.54
N GLU A 14 -5.61 -5.31 0.42
CA GLU A 14 -5.10 -6.51 -0.21
C GLU A 14 -4.34 -6.12 -1.46
N TYR A 15 -3.10 -6.59 -1.57
CA TYR A 15 -2.31 -6.55 -2.78
C TYR A 15 -2.29 -7.91 -3.44
N ARG A 16 -2.43 -7.92 -4.77
CA ARG A 16 -2.38 -9.14 -5.57
C ARG A 16 -1.49 -8.91 -6.80
N LEU A 17 -0.50 -9.78 -6.99
CA LEU A 17 0.28 -9.81 -8.22
C LEU A 17 -0.66 -10.09 -9.39
N ASN A 18 -0.63 -9.24 -10.42
CA ASN A 18 -1.48 -9.42 -11.58
C ASN A 18 -0.92 -10.55 -12.46
N THR A 19 -1.78 -11.50 -12.84
CA THR A 19 -1.39 -12.68 -13.64
C THR A 19 -1.51 -12.46 -15.14
N GLU A 20 -2.20 -11.40 -15.55
CA GLU A 20 -2.46 -11.05 -16.95
C GLU A 20 -1.48 -9.98 -17.44
N GLU A 21 -1.00 -9.12 -16.55
CA GLU A 21 -0.10 -8.01 -16.84
C GLU A 21 1.17 -8.07 -15.98
N LYS A 22 2.32 -8.11 -16.65
CA LYS A 22 3.64 -8.12 -16.01
C LYS A 22 3.89 -6.80 -15.28
N ASP A 23 4.65 -6.85 -14.18
CA ASP A 23 5.11 -5.65 -13.45
C ASP A 23 3.95 -4.82 -12.85
N VAL A 24 2.83 -5.50 -12.53
CA VAL A 24 1.63 -4.89 -11.95
C VAL A 24 1.18 -5.62 -10.68
N ILE A 25 0.80 -4.82 -9.68
CA ILE A 25 0.11 -5.26 -8.46
C ILE A 25 -1.24 -4.56 -8.43
N ASP A 26 -2.32 -5.33 -8.35
CA ASP A 26 -3.65 -4.80 -8.08
C ASP A 26 -3.86 -4.63 -6.58
N ALA A 27 -4.52 -3.54 -6.20
CA ALA A 27 -4.88 -3.26 -4.82
C ALA A 27 -6.40 -3.18 -4.65
N ARG A 28 -6.90 -3.72 -3.53
CA ARG A 28 -8.24 -3.45 -3.00
C ARG A 28 -8.10 -2.92 -1.60
N TRP A 29 -8.78 -1.85 -1.24
CA TRP A 29 -8.58 -1.22 0.06
C TRP A 29 -9.86 -0.63 0.61
N ILE A 30 -9.87 -0.45 1.93
CA ILE A 30 -10.95 0.22 2.66
C ILE A 30 -10.34 1.02 3.82
N ALA A 31 -10.78 2.26 3.96
CA ALA A 31 -10.41 3.11 5.09
C ALA A 31 -11.16 2.67 6.36
N SER A 32 -10.54 2.86 7.51
CA SER A 32 -11.07 2.44 8.82
C SER A 32 -12.41 3.09 9.16
N ASP A 33 -12.63 4.33 8.72
CA ASP A 33 -13.88 5.08 8.90
C ASP A 33 -15.00 4.67 7.91
N ALA A 34 -14.66 3.87 6.89
CA ALA A 34 -15.57 3.40 5.86
C ALA A 34 -16.03 1.95 6.05
N VAL A 35 -15.50 1.23 7.05
CA VAL A 35 -15.75 -0.22 7.25
C VAL A 35 -17.23 -0.56 7.41
N GLU A 36 -18.02 0.31 8.06
CA GLU A 36 -19.47 0.08 8.24
C GLU A 36 -20.28 0.26 6.94
N LYS A 37 -19.78 1.08 6.00
CA LYS A 37 -20.45 1.38 4.73
C LYS A 37 -20.02 0.45 3.61
N GLY A 38 -18.85 -0.18 3.75
CA GLY A 38 -18.34 -1.22 2.85
C GLY A 38 -17.89 -0.81 1.44
N PRO A 39 -17.61 0.46 1.08
CA PRO A 39 -17.02 0.72 -0.22
C PRO A 39 -15.60 0.13 -0.28
N ILE A 40 -15.40 -0.85 -1.16
CA ILE A 40 -14.07 -1.38 -1.47
C ILE A 40 -13.53 -0.59 -2.65
N CYS A 41 -12.51 0.21 -2.37
CA CYS A 41 -11.80 1.02 -3.33
C CYS A 41 -10.71 0.22 -4.03
N ARG A 42 -10.16 0.77 -5.12
CA ARG A 42 -9.16 0.09 -5.94
C ARG A 42 -7.83 0.83 -5.92
N GLY A 43 -6.78 0.14 -6.31
CA GLY A 43 -5.49 0.76 -6.59
C GLY A 43 -4.68 -0.12 -7.52
N ARG A 44 -3.58 0.45 -8.01
CA ARG A 44 -2.70 -0.18 -8.97
C ARG A 44 -1.28 0.28 -8.74
N ALA A 45 -0.37 -0.65 -8.53
CA ALA A 45 1.05 -0.39 -8.47
C ALA A 45 1.75 -0.94 -9.71
N THR A 46 2.76 -0.22 -10.20
CA THR A 46 3.54 -0.60 -11.38
C THR A 46 5.03 -0.49 -11.06
N GLY A 47 5.76 -1.57 -11.33
CA GLY A 47 7.18 -1.75 -10.97
C GLY A 47 7.59 -3.21 -11.10
N ASP A 48 8.89 -3.52 -10.97
CA ASP A 48 9.41 -4.87 -11.17
C ASP A 48 8.80 -5.87 -10.17
N THR A 49 8.08 -6.88 -10.68
CA THR A 49 7.47 -7.95 -9.88
C THR A 49 8.18 -9.30 -10.04
N SER A 50 9.35 -9.33 -10.69
CA SER A 50 10.08 -10.58 -10.95
C SER A 50 10.48 -11.34 -9.68
N ASN A 51 10.61 -10.65 -8.55
CA ASN A 51 10.92 -11.22 -7.24
C ASN A 51 9.71 -11.25 -6.29
N GLY A 52 8.48 -11.19 -6.82
CA GLY A 52 7.25 -11.11 -6.02
C GLY A 52 6.93 -9.67 -5.62
N PHE A 53 6.60 -9.46 -4.34
CA PHE A 53 6.25 -8.14 -3.79
C PHE A 53 7.43 -7.20 -3.46
N PRO A 54 8.62 -7.69 -3.04
CA PRO A 54 9.74 -6.78 -2.73
C PRO A 54 10.16 -5.93 -3.93
N GLY A 55 10.24 -4.61 -3.74
CA GLY A 55 10.60 -3.71 -4.81
C GLY A 55 10.17 -2.26 -4.59
N ASN A 56 10.32 -1.47 -5.66
CA ASN A 56 9.86 -0.09 -5.74
C ASN A 56 8.82 0.02 -6.84
N TYR A 57 7.72 0.71 -6.56
CA TYR A 57 6.57 0.83 -7.43
C TYR A 57 6.07 2.27 -7.43
N ARG A 58 5.53 2.72 -8.55
CA ARG A 58 4.56 3.83 -8.51
C ARG A 58 3.19 3.22 -8.21
N VAL A 59 2.49 3.71 -7.20
CA VAL A 59 1.14 3.25 -6.85
C VAL A 59 0.12 4.37 -6.97
N GLN A 60 -1.01 4.05 -7.57
CA GLN A 60 -2.16 4.94 -7.70
C GLN A 60 -3.37 4.30 -7.01
N TYR A 61 -4.11 5.10 -6.26
CA TYR A 61 -5.31 4.68 -5.55
C TYR A 61 -6.52 5.46 -6.06
N PHE A 62 -7.63 4.74 -6.19
CA PHE A 62 -8.88 5.24 -6.74
C PHE A 62 -10.00 5.03 -5.73
N GLY A 63 -10.83 6.05 -5.56
CA GLY A 63 -12.02 5.98 -4.74
C GLY A 63 -13.14 5.18 -5.39
N THR A 64 -14.36 5.35 -4.89
CA THR A 64 -15.53 4.59 -5.36
C THR A 64 -16.07 5.04 -6.71
N GLU A 65 -15.74 6.26 -7.13
CA GLU A 65 -16.16 6.86 -8.39
C GLU A 65 -15.02 6.88 -9.41
N ASP A 66 -14.01 6.02 -9.21
CA ASP A 66 -12.77 5.94 -10.00
C ASP A 66 -11.94 7.24 -10.04
N GLU A 67 -12.19 8.12 -9.07
CA GLU A 67 -11.41 9.33 -8.87
C GLU A 67 -10.05 8.99 -8.26
N LEU A 68 -8.97 9.58 -8.78
CA LEU A 68 -7.63 9.42 -8.23
C LEU A 68 -7.54 10.11 -6.86
N VAL A 69 -7.33 9.32 -5.80
CA VAL A 69 -7.24 9.81 -4.42
C VAL A 69 -5.83 9.68 -3.83
N GLY A 70 -4.91 9.02 -4.54
CA GLY A 70 -3.50 8.95 -4.15
C GLY A 70 -2.61 8.54 -5.32
N ASP A 71 -1.43 9.15 -5.41
CA ASP A 71 -0.35 8.80 -6.33
C ASP A 71 0.94 8.90 -5.54
N LEU A 72 1.64 7.79 -5.34
CA LEU A 72 2.71 7.65 -4.35
C LEU A 72 3.85 6.79 -4.91
N ASP A 73 5.04 6.96 -4.35
CA ASP A 73 6.16 6.04 -4.50
C ASP A 73 6.09 4.99 -3.38
N LEU A 74 5.80 3.75 -3.75
CA LEU A 74 5.69 2.61 -2.85
C LEU A 74 6.99 1.82 -2.82
N GLN A 75 7.50 1.57 -1.62
CA GLN A 75 8.61 0.65 -1.37
C GLN A 75 8.12 -0.50 -0.50
N ILE A 76 8.41 -1.73 -0.91
CA ILE A 76 8.09 -2.95 -0.17
C ILE A 76 9.39 -3.68 0.18
N GLU A 77 9.62 -3.94 1.47
CA GLU A 77 10.81 -4.60 2.00
C GLU A 77 10.42 -5.89 2.75
N PRO A 78 11.12 -7.01 2.54
CA PRO A 78 10.87 -8.24 3.29
C PRO A 78 11.36 -8.10 4.74
N VAL A 79 10.56 -8.60 5.69
CA VAL A 79 10.89 -8.66 7.12
C VAL A 79 10.47 -10.03 7.65
N GLY A 80 11.42 -10.96 7.71
CA GLY A 80 11.11 -12.37 8.02
C GLY A 80 10.13 -12.94 7.00
N ASP A 81 9.00 -13.48 7.49
CA ASP A 81 7.94 -14.06 6.67
C ASP A 81 6.84 -13.04 6.27
N ALA A 82 7.13 -11.74 6.45
CA ALA A 82 6.19 -10.64 6.22
C ALA A 82 6.87 -9.50 5.45
N TYR A 83 6.15 -8.39 5.25
CA TYR A 83 6.63 -7.23 4.52
C TYR A 83 6.40 -5.94 5.28
N ARG A 84 7.39 -5.05 5.25
CA ARG A 84 7.24 -3.64 5.63
C ARG A 84 7.03 -2.80 4.38
N LEU A 85 6.13 -1.83 4.46
CA LEU A 85 5.75 -0.98 3.34
C LEU A 85 5.94 0.49 3.71
N PHE A 86 6.42 1.27 2.75
CA PHE A 86 6.55 2.71 2.86
C PHE A 86 5.92 3.36 1.63
N TRP A 87 5.02 4.30 1.84
CA TRP A 87 4.46 5.14 0.79
C TRP A 87 5.02 6.54 0.94
N ARG A 88 5.70 7.02 -0.08
CA ARG A 88 6.26 8.37 -0.16
C ARG A 88 5.46 9.23 -1.11
N ASN A 89 5.32 10.50 -0.75
CA ASN A 89 4.82 11.50 -1.68
C ASN A 89 5.74 11.54 -2.91
N ARG A 90 5.14 11.76 -4.07
CA ARG A 90 5.89 11.88 -5.31
C ARG A 90 6.89 13.03 -5.23
N SER A 91 7.97 12.95 -5.99
CA SER A 91 8.99 14.03 -6.05
C SER A 91 8.44 15.38 -6.55
N ASP A 92 7.32 15.35 -7.25
CA ASP A 92 6.60 16.51 -7.77
C ASP A 92 5.39 16.92 -6.89
N ASP A 93 5.23 16.32 -5.71
CA ASP A 93 4.26 16.77 -4.71
C ASP A 93 4.60 18.19 -4.22
N VAL A 94 3.58 19.04 -4.13
CA VAL A 94 3.75 20.48 -3.81
C VAL A 94 4.02 20.72 -2.33
N SER A 95 3.55 19.83 -1.46
CA SER A 95 3.54 20.05 -0.01
C SER A 95 4.71 19.39 0.70
N ALA A 96 5.04 18.15 0.31
CA ALA A 96 6.01 17.33 1.04
C ALA A 96 6.71 16.30 0.12
N PRO A 97 7.49 16.72 -0.88
CA PRO A 97 8.04 15.84 -1.91
C PRO A 97 9.03 14.81 -1.33
N GLY A 98 8.79 13.53 -1.61
CA GLY A 98 9.65 12.42 -1.18
C GLY A 98 9.54 12.04 0.31
N GLU A 99 8.76 12.78 1.10
CA GLU A 99 8.50 12.42 2.50
C GLU A 99 7.63 11.17 2.58
N ILE A 100 7.86 10.35 3.62
CA ILE A 100 7.04 9.16 3.88
C ILE A 100 5.70 9.66 4.41
N ALA A 101 4.63 9.42 3.65
CA ALA A 101 3.26 9.73 4.05
C ALA A 101 2.69 8.61 4.94
N PHE A 102 2.96 7.36 4.57
CA PHE A 102 2.43 6.20 5.26
C PHE A 102 3.49 5.12 5.48
N GLU A 103 3.35 4.42 6.59
CA GLU A 103 4.02 3.16 6.88
C GLU A 103 3.00 2.04 7.01
N GLY A 104 3.43 0.80 6.76
CA GLY A 104 2.54 -0.35 6.86
C GLY A 104 3.27 -1.66 7.01
N PHE A 105 2.47 -2.68 7.30
CA PHE A 105 2.93 -4.05 7.47
C PHE A 105 1.93 -5.02 6.87
N GLY A 106 2.44 -6.02 6.14
CA GLY A 106 1.61 -6.97 5.42
C GLY A 106 2.07 -8.41 5.57
N PHE A 107 1.11 -9.32 5.60
CA PHE A 107 1.33 -10.75 5.63
C PHE A 107 0.90 -11.38 4.30
N PRO A 108 1.74 -12.24 3.69
CA PRO A 108 1.33 -13.00 2.53
C PRO A 108 0.17 -13.93 2.91
N THR A 109 -0.85 -13.98 2.06
CA THR A 109 -1.99 -14.93 2.16
C THR A 109 -1.89 -16.07 1.16
N GLY A 110 -0.80 -16.08 0.39
CA GLY A 110 -0.43 -17.08 -0.62
C GLY A 110 0.75 -16.55 -1.44
N ASP A 111 1.07 -17.22 -2.55
CA ASP A 111 2.22 -16.84 -3.40
C ASP A 111 2.00 -15.52 -4.17
N GLN A 112 0.73 -15.12 -4.33
CA GLN A 112 0.35 -13.99 -5.20
C GLN A 112 -0.42 -12.89 -4.47
N SER A 113 -0.67 -13.03 -3.17
CA SER A 113 -1.50 -12.10 -2.42
C SER A 113 -0.94 -11.80 -1.05
N MET A 114 -1.17 -10.57 -0.59
CA MET A 114 -0.82 -10.10 0.74
C MET A 114 -1.97 -9.25 1.26
N VAL A 115 -2.28 -9.39 2.55
CA VAL A 115 -3.15 -8.45 3.27
C VAL A 115 -2.30 -7.62 4.20
N LEU A 116 -2.55 -6.32 4.22
CA LEU A 116 -1.75 -5.34 4.95
C LEU A 116 -2.63 -4.29 5.64
N THR A 117 -2.03 -3.65 6.63
CA THR A 117 -2.55 -2.45 7.25
C THR A 117 -1.50 -1.34 7.20
N TYR A 118 -1.95 -0.09 7.29
CA TYR A 118 -1.10 1.09 7.17
C TYR A 118 -1.58 2.22 8.07
N TRP A 119 -0.67 3.12 8.38
CA TRP A 119 -0.84 4.27 9.27
C TRP A 119 0.01 5.46 8.80
N MET A 120 -0.24 6.66 9.34
CA MET A 120 0.57 7.85 9.06
C MET A 120 2.00 7.62 9.56
N ALA A 121 3.01 7.99 8.76
CA ALA A 121 4.36 8.08 9.28
C ALA A 121 4.45 9.17 10.38
N GLU A 122 5.32 8.97 11.37
CA GLU A 122 5.59 9.93 12.46
C GLU A 122 6.69 10.93 12.10
#